data_AF-A0A918NIM6-F1
#
_entry.id   AF-A0A918NIM6-F1
#
_cell.length_a   1.000
_cell.length_b   1.000
_cell.length_c   1.000
_cell.angle_alpha   90.00
_cell.angle_beta   90.00
_cell.angle_gamma   90.00
#
_symmetry.space_group_name_H-M   'P 1'
#
loop_
_entity.id
_entity.type
_entity.pdbx_description
1 polymer ?
#
loop_
_entity_poly.entity_id
_entity_poly.type
_entity_poly.pdbx_seq_one_letter_code
_entity_poly.pdbx_strand_id
1 'polypeptide(L)'
;MSVSASSDPLAELSAAGVSVWLDDLSRELLAGGELKELIVGKHVVGVTTNPTIFASALSKGDRYNDQLARLGAQGAQVDDAVFALTTDDVREGCRAFREVYRSSGGVDGRVSIEVDPRLARDAGATATQAVKLWETVAEPNLFVKIPATSEGLAAITATIARGISVNVTLIFSLDRYRKVMDAYQTGLEQALEAGLDLSGIHSVASFFVSRVDTEVDRRLDTLNSSHAKELKGKAAVANARLAYRAYEQVVAEARWQRLAAAGANVQRPLWASTGVKNPDYPDTMYVSDLVIAGTVNTMPGTTLTAFADHGTLPAHTPAAGDYAAAEAHLALLQDAGVDFADVTEVLEREGLEKFEASWAELGASVSEEMRSGTGTATGAADGGSGSAGLLAIYLNDHHTGATGGLELFRRAAGAKKGDEQEAVLTDLARQVEEDRDALAQIMTDLDVSVDRTKAALGWVAEKAGRLKTNGHLFSRSPLSDVLEAEAMLLGVQGKAACWRTLRALADTDRRLDATNLDTLLERAEQQSTALEELRAAAATRALDPQSAPAS
;
A
#
# COMPACT_ATOMS: atom_id res chain seq x y z
N MET A 1 25.14 -17.00 37.42
CA MET A 1 24.25 -16.13 36.62
C MET A 1 23.98 -16.87 35.33
N SER A 2 22.77 -17.42 35.21
CA SER A 2 22.31 -18.08 34.00
C SER A 2 22.11 -17.00 32.94
N VAL A 3 22.84 -17.09 31.82
CA VAL A 3 22.50 -16.32 30.62
C VAL A 3 21.12 -16.79 30.22
N SER A 4 20.08 -15.96 30.34
CA SER A 4 18.80 -16.26 29.72
C SER A 4 19.06 -16.39 28.23
N ALA A 5 18.75 -17.54 27.63
CA ALA A 5 18.70 -17.64 26.18
C ALA A 5 17.78 -16.52 25.70
N SER A 6 18.30 -15.61 24.87
CA SER A 6 17.44 -14.61 24.23
C SER A 6 16.39 -15.37 23.43
N SER A 7 15.11 -15.18 23.76
CA SER A 7 14.01 -15.70 22.95
C SER A 7 14.15 -15.15 21.54
N ASP A 8 14.04 -16.01 20.53
CA ASP A 8 13.94 -15.63 19.12
C ASP A 8 12.50 -15.94 18.68
N PRO A 9 11.58 -14.95 18.74
CA PRO A 9 10.16 -15.21 18.48
C PRO A 9 9.91 -15.76 17.07
N LEU A 10 10.74 -15.39 16.07
CA LEU A 10 10.59 -15.88 14.71
C LEU A 10 11.06 -17.34 14.58
N ALA A 11 12.10 -17.73 15.31
CA ALA A 11 12.47 -19.15 15.44
C ALA A 11 11.35 -19.95 16.10
N GLU A 12 10.76 -19.42 17.18
CA GLU A 12 9.64 -20.05 17.89
C GLU A 12 8.41 -20.19 16.99
N LEU A 13 8.10 -19.16 16.18
CA LEU A 13 7.00 -19.18 15.22
C LEU A 13 7.20 -20.23 14.13
N SER A 14 8.42 -20.31 13.60
CA SER A 14 8.81 -21.34 12.64
C SER A 14 8.71 -22.74 13.25
N ALA A 15 9.16 -22.91 14.50
CA ALA A 15 9.06 -24.17 15.23
C ALA A 15 7.61 -24.57 15.56
N ALA A 16 6.71 -23.60 15.72
CA ALA A 16 5.27 -23.82 15.85
C ALA A 16 4.60 -24.24 14.52
N GLY A 17 5.35 -24.29 13.42
CA GLY A 17 4.88 -24.75 12.12
C GLY A 17 4.27 -23.66 11.25
N VAL A 18 4.54 -22.38 11.53
CA VAL A 18 4.13 -21.26 10.66
C VAL A 18 5.33 -20.81 9.83
N SER A 19 5.22 -20.87 8.51
CA SER A 19 6.27 -20.36 7.61
C SER A 19 6.26 -18.83 7.62
N VAL A 20 7.41 -18.22 7.92
CA VAL A 20 7.59 -16.76 7.92
C VAL A 20 7.96 -16.28 6.53
N TRP A 21 7.07 -15.50 5.90
CA TRP A 21 7.31 -14.89 4.60
C TRP A 21 7.39 -13.37 4.72
N LEU A 22 8.13 -12.74 3.82
CA LEU A 22 8.24 -11.29 3.72
C LEU A 22 7.36 -10.76 2.57
N ASP A 23 6.54 -9.75 2.87
CA ASP A 23 5.74 -9.02 1.88
C ASP A 23 6.53 -7.84 1.30
N ASP A 24 7.68 -8.14 0.71
CA ASP A 24 8.56 -7.21 0.02
C ASP A 24 9.53 -7.98 -0.90
N LEU A 25 9.77 -7.45 -2.09
CA LEU A 25 10.88 -7.84 -2.95
C LEU A 25 11.24 -6.66 -3.86
N SER A 26 12.19 -5.87 -3.39
CA SER A 26 12.79 -4.77 -4.14
C SER A 26 14.20 -5.13 -4.59
N ARG A 27 14.68 -4.48 -5.65
CA ARG A 27 16.07 -4.62 -6.10
C ARG A 27 17.06 -4.12 -5.06
N GLU A 28 16.63 -3.19 -4.21
CA GLU A 28 17.32 -2.73 -3.02
C GLU A 28 17.64 -3.91 -2.09
N LEU A 29 16.60 -4.66 -1.71
CA LEU A 29 16.69 -5.83 -0.83
C LEU A 29 17.53 -6.97 -1.42
N LEU A 30 17.47 -7.16 -2.75
CA LEU A 30 18.22 -8.20 -3.45
C LEU A 30 19.72 -7.88 -3.52
N ALA A 31 20.07 -6.67 -3.93
CA ALA A 31 21.46 -6.32 -4.22
C ALA A 31 22.27 -5.87 -2.99
N GLY A 32 21.63 -5.39 -1.91
CA GLY A 32 22.34 -5.01 -0.69
C GLY A 32 22.68 -6.20 0.23
N GLY A 33 22.14 -7.39 -0.05
CA GLY A 33 22.39 -8.61 0.72
C GLY A 33 21.44 -8.79 1.91
N GLU A 34 20.57 -7.82 2.17
CA GLU A 34 19.59 -7.84 3.26
C GLU A 34 18.66 -9.04 3.15
N LEU A 35 18.25 -9.45 1.93
CA LEU A 35 17.43 -10.65 1.76
C LEU A 35 18.11 -11.90 2.35
N LYS A 36 19.43 -12.04 2.19
CA LYS A 36 20.17 -13.19 2.75
C LYS A 36 20.22 -13.11 4.27
N GLU A 37 20.35 -11.92 4.83
CA GLU A 37 20.30 -11.70 6.28
C GLU A 37 18.92 -12.04 6.85
N LEU A 38 17.84 -11.71 6.15
CA LEU A 38 16.48 -12.08 6.54
C LEU A 38 16.26 -13.60 6.48
N ILE A 39 16.79 -14.27 5.46
CA ILE A 39 16.72 -15.74 5.36
C ILE A 39 17.42 -16.41 6.53
N VAL A 40 18.66 -16.01 6.82
CA VAL A 40 19.51 -16.69 7.83
C VAL A 40 19.19 -16.23 9.25
N GLY A 41 18.99 -14.93 9.45
CA GLY A 41 18.89 -14.30 10.77
C GLY A 41 17.47 -14.00 11.24
N LYS A 42 16.47 -14.07 10.35
CA LYS A 42 15.05 -13.81 10.66
C LYS A 42 14.13 -14.94 10.21
N HIS A 43 14.68 -16.09 9.85
CA HIS A 43 13.93 -17.30 9.45
C HIS A 43 12.94 -17.06 8.30
N VAL A 44 13.19 -16.07 7.45
CA VAL A 44 12.34 -15.81 6.28
C VAL A 44 12.53 -16.93 5.26
N VAL A 45 11.44 -17.60 4.90
CA VAL A 45 11.44 -18.76 4.01
C VAL A 45 10.62 -18.56 2.73
N GLY A 46 10.17 -17.34 2.45
CA GLY A 46 9.52 -16.98 1.19
C GLY A 46 9.24 -15.49 1.09
N VAL A 47 8.90 -15.04 -0.12
CA VAL A 47 8.61 -13.62 -0.40
C VAL A 47 7.43 -13.46 -1.34
N THR A 48 6.70 -12.36 -1.18
CA THR A 48 5.66 -11.93 -2.11
C THR A 48 5.96 -10.57 -2.68
N THR A 49 5.68 -10.38 -3.98
CA THR A 49 5.65 -9.06 -4.60
C THR A 49 4.21 -8.55 -4.71
N ASN A 50 4.08 -7.24 -4.93
CA ASN A 50 2.86 -6.58 -5.36
C ASN A 50 3.21 -5.30 -6.14
N PRO A 51 2.29 -4.73 -6.94
CA PRO A 51 2.58 -3.55 -7.76
C PRO A 51 3.00 -2.32 -6.94
N THR A 52 2.45 -2.14 -5.74
CA THR A 52 2.77 -1.03 -4.84
C THR A 52 4.23 -1.07 -4.36
N ILE A 53 4.76 -2.27 -4.06
CA ILE A 53 6.17 -2.47 -3.68
C ILE A 53 7.07 -2.03 -4.83
N PHE A 54 6.80 -2.48 -6.06
CA PHE A 54 7.61 -2.10 -7.22
C PHE A 54 7.53 -0.59 -7.51
N ALA A 55 6.33 0.01 -7.46
CA ALA A 55 6.18 1.46 -7.65
C ALA A 55 6.97 2.25 -6.58
N SER A 56 6.92 1.81 -5.32
CA SER A 56 7.72 2.45 -4.26
C SER A 56 9.23 2.23 -4.42
N ALA A 57 9.67 1.09 -4.95
CA ALA A 57 11.09 0.81 -5.15
C ALA A 57 11.64 1.66 -6.30
N LEU A 58 10.90 1.75 -7.41
CA LEU A 58 11.25 2.56 -8.57
C LEU A 58 11.29 4.06 -8.27
N SER A 59 10.40 4.57 -7.42
CA SER A 59 10.37 6.00 -7.06
C SER A 59 11.47 6.42 -6.07
N LYS A 60 12.08 5.48 -5.35
CA LYS A 60 13.04 5.78 -4.27
C LYS A 60 14.48 5.31 -4.56
N GLY A 61 14.67 4.44 -5.53
CA GLY A 61 15.95 3.80 -5.83
C GLY A 61 16.51 4.18 -7.20
N ASP A 62 17.83 4.17 -7.32
CA ASP A 62 18.56 4.37 -8.58
C ASP A 62 18.89 3.05 -9.30
N ARG A 63 18.65 1.90 -8.64
CA ARG A 63 19.09 0.57 -9.10
C ARG A 63 18.33 0.05 -10.33
N TYR A 64 17.24 0.70 -10.71
CA TYR A 64 16.47 0.38 -11.90
C TYR A 64 16.93 1.17 -13.14
N ASN A 65 17.66 2.27 -12.95
CA ASN A 65 17.95 3.26 -13.98
C ASN A 65 18.72 2.66 -15.17
N ASP A 66 19.77 1.87 -14.92
CA ASP A 66 20.58 1.26 -15.98
C ASP A 66 19.79 0.28 -16.86
N GLN A 67 18.83 -0.45 -16.27
CA GLN A 67 17.98 -1.35 -17.03
C GLN A 67 16.91 -0.57 -17.81
N LEU A 68 16.29 0.42 -17.18
CA LEU A 68 15.27 1.28 -17.79
C LEU A 68 15.84 2.11 -18.96
N ALA A 69 17.04 2.66 -18.81
CA ALA A 69 17.72 3.39 -19.88
C ALA A 69 18.01 2.47 -21.08
N ARG A 70 18.48 1.24 -20.83
CA ARG A 70 18.71 0.25 -21.90
C ARG A 70 17.41 -0.15 -22.61
N LEU A 71 16.34 -0.41 -21.87
CA LEU A 71 15.03 -0.75 -22.42
C LEU A 71 14.43 0.42 -23.21
N GLY A 72 14.57 1.64 -22.69
CA GLY A 72 14.17 2.86 -23.39
C GLY A 72 14.92 3.04 -24.72
N ALA A 73 16.24 2.87 -24.71
CA ALA A 73 17.07 2.96 -25.92
C ALA A 73 16.73 1.88 -26.98
N GLN A 74 16.16 0.75 -26.55
CA GLN A 74 15.67 -0.32 -27.43
C GLN A 74 14.24 -0.08 -27.93
N GLY A 75 13.57 1.00 -27.50
CA GLY A 75 12.19 1.29 -27.87
C GLY A 75 11.15 0.35 -27.22
N ALA A 76 11.49 -0.27 -26.09
CA ALA A 76 10.56 -1.12 -25.35
C ALA A 76 9.31 -0.33 -24.95
N GLN A 77 8.17 -1.00 -24.91
CA GLN A 77 6.95 -0.42 -24.35
C GLN A 77 6.99 -0.49 -22.83
N VAL A 78 6.22 0.37 -22.15
CA VAL A 78 6.17 0.44 -20.68
C VAL A 78 5.81 -0.91 -20.07
N ASP A 79 4.78 -1.58 -20.60
CA ASP A 79 4.34 -2.89 -20.10
C ASP A 79 5.43 -3.97 -20.28
N ASP A 80 6.21 -3.92 -21.37
CA ASP A 80 7.34 -4.84 -21.58
C ASP A 80 8.49 -4.54 -20.61
N ALA A 81 8.73 -3.26 -20.30
CA ALA A 81 9.74 -2.86 -19.34
C ALA A 81 9.36 -3.28 -17.92
N VAL A 82 8.12 -3.03 -17.48
CA VAL A 82 7.59 -3.52 -16.19
C VAL A 82 7.73 -5.04 -16.11
N PHE A 83 7.33 -5.76 -17.17
CA PHE A 83 7.46 -7.22 -17.23
C PHE A 83 8.92 -7.68 -17.09
N ALA A 84 9.85 -7.04 -17.80
CA ALA A 84 11.28 -7.38 -17.72
C ALA A 84 11.86 -7.14 -16.32
N LEU A 85 11.60 -5.96 -15.72
CA LEU A 85 12.11 -5.60 -14.40
C LEU A 85 11.61 -6.58 -13.32
N THR A 86 10.30 -6.81 -13.30
CA THR A 86 9.66 -7.65 -12.27
C THR A 86 10.06 -9.11 -12.40
N THR A 87 10.17 -9.64 -13.63
CA THR A 87 10.61 -11.02 -13.84
C THR A 87 12.10 -11.23 -13.55
N ASP A 88 12.96 -10.23 -13.82
CA ASP A 88 14.38 -10.31 -13.47
C ASP A 88 14.58 -10.31 -11.95
N ASP A 89 13.94 -9.39 -11.22
CA ASP A 89 14.03 -9.32 -9.75
C ASP A 89 13.49 -10.60 -9.10
N VAL A 90 12.35 -11.11 -9.58
CA VAL A 90 11.77 -12.36 -9.08
C VAL A 90 12.67 -13.56 -9.38
N ARG A 91 13.32 -13.61 -10.54
CA ARG A 91 14.28 -14.68 -10.86
C ARG A 91 15.45 -14.67 -9.88
N GLU A 92 16.00 -13.49 -9.57
CA GLU A 92 17.06 -13.37 -8.56
C GLU A 92 16.58 -13.73 -7.16
N GLY A 93 15.36 -13.33 -6.78
CA GLY A 93 14.72 -13.78 -5.55
C GLY A 93 14.61 -15.30 -5.47
N CYS A 94 14.10 -15.94 -6.53
CA CYS A 94 14.02 -17.40 -6.62
C CYS A 94 15.39 -18.06 -6.41
N ARG A 95 16.45 -17.50 -7.01
CA ARG A 95 17.82 -18.00 -6.85
C ARG A 95 18.33 -17.85 -5.41
N ALA A 96 18.00 -16.74 -4.74
CA ALA A 96 18.35 -16.53 -3.33
C ALA A 96 17.70 -17.57 -2.40
N PHE A 97 16.46 -17.97 -2.68
CA PHE A 97 15.71 -18.95 -1.88
C PHE A 97 15.95 -20.42 -2.28
N ARG A 98 16.82 -20.70 -3.25
CA ARG A 98 16.98 -22.05 -3.81
C ARG A 98 17.38 -23.11 -2.78
N GLU A 99 18.19 -22.74 -1.77
CA GLU A 99 18.57 -23.67 -0.71
C GLU A 99 17.39 -24.01 0.20
N VAL A 100 16.63 -23.00 0.62
CA VAL A 100 15.40 -23.17 1.42
C VAL A 100 14.38 -24.03 0.66
N TYR A 101 14.24 -23.79 -0.66
CA TYR A 101 13.37 -24.59 -1.52
C TYR A 101 13.77 -26.07 -1.54
N ARG A 102 15.06 -26.37 -1.67
CA ARG A 102 15.56 -27.75 -1.65
C ARG A 102 15.39 -28.40 -0.29
N SER A 103 15.78 -27.72 0.79
CA SER A 103 15.76 -28.28 2.14
C SER A 103 14.35 -28.53 2.66
N SER A 104 13.36 -27.76 2.18
CA SER A 104 11.94 -27.92 2.52
C SER A 104 11.19 -28.90 1.60
N GLY A 105 11.87 -29.58 0.67
CA GLY A 105 11.21 -30.46 -0.30
C GLY A 105 10.24 -29.71 -1.22
N GLY A 106 10.54 -28.44 -1.50
CA GLY A 106 9.71 -27.55 -2.30
C GLY A 106 8.56 -26.91 -1.54
N VAL A 107 8.35 -27.20 -0.25
CA VAL A 107 7.25 -26.58 0.50
C VAL A 107 7.47 -25.07 0.64
N ASP A 108 8.65 -24.64 1.05
CA ASP A 108 9.03 -23.23 1.20
C ASP A 108 10.12 -22.83 0.20
N GLY A 109 10.79 -21.71 0.43
CA GLY A 109 11.72 -21.08 -0.51
C GLY A 109 11.02 -20.49 -1.73
N ARG A 110 9.77 -20.05 -1.59
CA ARG A 110 8.91 -19.63 -2.69
C ARG A 110 8.94 -18.12 -2.91
N VAL A 111 8.82 -17.69 -4.16
CA VAL A 111 8.75 -16.27 -4.55
C VAL A 111 7.53 -16.05 -5.42
N SER A 112 6.66 -15.11 -5.04
CA SER A 112 5.43 -14.85 -5.79
C SER A 112 5.55 -13.63 -6.70
N ILE A 113 5.16 -13.78 -7.97
CA ILE A 113 4.99 -12.67 -8.94
C ILE A 113 3.53 -12.55 -9.36
N GLU A 114 3.00 -11.34 -9.40
CA GLU A 114 1.59 -11.10 -9.73
C GLU A 114 1.34 -10.95 -11.23
N VAL A 115 0.21 -11.47 -11.69
CA VAL A 115 -0.35 -11.15 -13.01
C VAL A 115 -0.79 -9.68 -13.06
N ASP A 116 -0.95 -9.14 -14.26
CA ASP A 116 -1.45 -7.77 -14.44
C ASP A 116 -2.89 -7.67 -13.91
N PRO A 117 -3.16 -6.79 -12.93
CA PRO A 117 -4.48 -6.68 -12.31
C PRO A 117 -5.57 -6.28 -13.31
N ARG A 118 -5.21 -5.61 -14.42
CA ARG A 118 -6.17 -5.26 -15.50
C ARG A 118 -6.76 -6.49 -16.19
N LEU A 119 -6.10 -7.66 -16.06
CA LEU A 119 -6.57 -8.94 -16.60
C LEU A 119 -7.47 -9.71 -15.63
N ALA A 120 -7.71 -9.23 -14.41
CA ALA A 120 -8.41 -9.98 -13.37
C ALA A 120 -9.85 -10.41 -13.73
N ARG A 121 -10.44 -9.84 -14.79
CA ARG A 121 -11.77 -10.19 -15.33
C ARG A 121 -11.71 -11.00 -16.64
N ASP A 122 -10.52 -11.35 -17.12
CA ASP A 122 -10.31 -12.19 -18.30
C ASP A 122 -9.49 -13.42 -17.90
N ALA A 123 -10.20 -14.54 -17.72
CA ALA A 123 -9.58 -15.79 -17.30
C ALA A 123 -8.57 -16.32 -18.32
N GLY A 124 -8.84 -16.15 -19.63
CA GLY A 124 -7.98 -16.65 -20.69
C GLY A 124 -6.70 -15.83 -20.80
N ALA A 125 -6.81 -14.51 -20.76
CA ALA A 125 -5.66 -13.62 -20.76
C ALA A 125 -4.81 -13.80 -19.49
N THR A 126 -5.45 -13.94 -18.31
CA THR A 126 -4.75 -14.21 -17.05
C THR A 126 -3.96 -15.52 -17.11
N ALA A 127 -4.59 -16.62 -17.54
CA ALA A 127 -3.91 -17.91 -17.65
C ALA A 127 -2.77 -17.90 -18.70
N THR A 128 -2.91 -17.09 -19.76
CA THR A 128 -1.87 -16.90 -20.76
C THR A 128 -0.68 -16.13 -20.19
N GLN A 129 -0.94 -15.05 -19.46
CA GLN A 129 0.12 -14.29 -18.79
C GLN A 129 0.81 -15.11 -17.70
N ALA A 130 0.07 -15.94 -16.96
CA ALA A 130 0.63 -16.84 -15.97
C ALA A 130 1.68 -17.80 -16.58
N VAL A 131 1.40 -18.37 -17.75
CA VAL A 131 2.39 -19.19 -18.48
C VAL A 131 3.58 -18.35 -18.91
N LYS A 132 3.35 -17.15 -19.47
CA LYS A 132 4.43 -16.26 -19.90
C LYS A 132 5.37 -15.91 -18.73
N LEU A 133 4.82 -15.60 -17.55
CA LEU A 133 5.59 -15.32 -16.33
C LEU A 133 6.40 -16.55 -15.89
N TRP A 134 5.76 -17.72 -15.84
CA TRP A 134 6.41 -18.99 -15.48
C TRP A 134 7.60 -19.31 -16.38
N GLU A 135 7.40 -19.24 -17.70
CA GLU A 135 8.43 -19.52 -18.70
C GLU A 135 9.55 -18.46 -18.69
N THR A 136 9.22 -17.19 -18.46
CA THR A 136 10.23 -16.11 -18.44
C THR A 136 11.10 -16.18 -17.20
N VAL A 137 10.50 -16.37 -16.02
CA VAL A 137 11.28 -16.46 -14.77
C VAL A 137 12.12 -17.73 -14.78
N ALA A 138 11.55 -18.86 -15.24
CA ALA A 138 12.24 -20.14 -15.40
C ALA A 138 12.93 -20.66 -14.12
N GLU A 139 12.27 -20.51 -12.98
CA GLU A 139 12.75 -21.03 -11.69
C GLU A 139 11.65 -21.88 -11.02
N PRO A 140 11.96 -23.08 -10.50
CA PRO A 140 10.97 -24.06 -10.04
C PRO A 140 10.24 -23.66 -8.75
N ASN A 141 10.80 -22.70 -8.02
CA ASN A 141 10.27 -22.17 -6.78
C ASN A 141 9.43 -20.89 -6.95
N LEU A 142 9.11 -20.52 -8.19
CA LEU A 142 8.15 -19.45 -8.49
C LEU A 142 6.73 -19.83 -8.05
N PHE A 143 5.98 -18.84 -7.59
CA PHE A 143 4.51 -18.83 -7.61
C PHE A 143 4.01 -17.72 -8.54
N VAL A 144 3.07 -18.06 -9.42
CA VAL A 144 2.30 -17.04 -10.11
C VAL A 144 1.13 -16.65 -9.21
N LYS A 145 1.00 -15.36 -8.91
CA LYS A 145 -0.01 -14.82 -8.01
C LYS A 145 -1.20 -14.34 -8.82
N ILE A 146 -2.38 -14.90 -8.53
CA ILE A 146 -3.62 -14.66 -9.28
C ILE A 146 -4.74 -14.25 -8.31
N PRO A 147 -5.42 -13.11 -8.53
CA PRO A 147 -6.58 -12.70 -7.73
C PRO A 147 -7.73 -13.71 -7.77
N ALA A 148 -8.35 -13.95 -6.61
CA ALA A 148 -9.52 -14.78 -6.46
C ALA A 148 -10.82 -14.04 -6.83
N THR A 149 -10.83 -13.32 -7.96
CA THR A 149 -12.10 -12.82 -8.53
C THR A 149 -12.95 -13.99 -9.03
N SER A 150 -14.22 -13.77 -9.31
CA SER A 150 -15.09 -14.80 -9.90
C SER A 150 -14.53 -15.38 -11.19
N GLU A 151 -13.98 -14.53 -12.05
CA GLU A 151 -13.31 -14.89 -13.29
C GLU A 151 -11.92 -15.49 -13.05
N GLY A 152 -11.20 -14.99 -12.04
CA GLY A 152 -9.87 -15.46 -11.64
C GLY A 152 -9.84 -16.92 -11.21
N LEU A 153 -10.94 -17.45 -10.65
CA LEU A 153 -11.06 -18.88 -10.29
C LEU A 153 -10.85 -19.81 -11.50
N ALA A 154 -11.35 -19.44 -12.67
CA ALA A 154 -11.16 -20.22 -13.89
C ALA A 154 -9.70 -20.14 -14.37
N ALA A 155 -9.06 -18.97 -14.23
CA ALA A 155 -7.63 -18.82 -14.54
C ALA A 155 -6.75 -19.66 -13.59
N ILE A 156 -7.04 -19.63 -12.29
CA ILE A 156 -6.35 -20.44 -11.27
C ILE A 156 -6.40 -21.92 -11.64
N THR A 157 -7.59 -22.43 -11.94
CA THR A 157 -7.79 -23.83 -12.39
C THR A 157 -6.94 -24.15 -13.62
N ALA A 158 -7.03 -23.32 -14.66
CA ALA A 158 -6.31 -23.52 -15.91
C ALA A 158 -4.78 -23.44 -15.76
N THR A 159 -4.28 -22.57 -14.87
CA THR A 159 -2.85 -22.44 -14.57
C THR A 159 -2.34 -23.67 -13.81
N ILE A 160 -3.06 -24.13 -12.78
CA ILE A 160 -2.69 -25.33 -12.01
C ILE A 160 -2.72 -26.59 -12.89
N ALA A 161 -3.71 -26.71 -13.78
CA ALA A 161 -3.82 -27.82 -14.73
C ALA A 161 -2.60 -27.95 -15.67
N ARG A 162 -1.82 -26.88 -15.83
CA ARG A 162 -0.55 -26.86 -16.58
C ARG A 162 0.67 -27.21 -15.74
N GLY A 163 0.49 -27.59 -14.48
CA GLY A 163 1.58 -27.87 -13.54
C GLY A 163 2.23 -26.62 -12.94
N ILE A 164 1.62 -25.44 -13.10
CA ILE A 164 2.16 -24.18 -12.59
C ILE A 164 1.67 -23.96 -11.16
N SER A 165 2.61 -23.65 -10.27
CA SER A 165 2.28 -23.38 -8.87
C SER A 165 1.73 -21.95 -8.70
N VAL A 166 0.65 -21.82 -7.91
CA VAL A 166 -0.13 -20.58 -7.82
C VAL A 166 -0.24 -20.06 -6.38
N ASN A 167 0.01 -18.77 -6.19
CA ASN A 167 -0.39 -18.03 -4.99
C ASN A 167 -1.74 -17.35 -5.27
N VAL A 168 -2.82 -17.84 -4.68
CA VAL A 168 -4.13 -17.22 -4.86
C VAL A 168 -4.26 -16.03 -3.92
N THR A 169 -4.64 -14.84 -4.42
CA THR A 169 -4.69 -13.59 -3.62
C THR A 169 -6.07 -12.94 -3.57
N LEU A 170 -6.22 -11.89 -2.76
CA LEU A 170 -7.48 -11.14 -2.55
C LEU A 170 -8.64 -12.00 -2.03
N ILE A 171 -8.36 -12.92 -1.10
CA ILE A 171 -9.39 -13.74 -0.45
C ILE A 171 -9.83 -13.06 0.85
N PHE A 172 -11.10 -12.67 0.94
CA PHE A 172 -11.68 -11.99 2.11
C PHE A 172 -12.83 -12.78 2.76
N SER A 173 -13.55 -13.60 1.99
CA SER A 173 -14.74 -14.31 2.47
C SER A 173 -14.54 -15.83 2.51
N LEU A 174 -15.27 -16.49 3.41
CA LEU A 174 -15.28 -17.96 3.52
C LEU A 174 -15.86 -18.63 2.27
N ASP A 175 -16.86 -18.01 1.65
CA ASP A 175 -17.44 -18.50 0.38
C ASP A 175 -16.40 -18.46 -0.74
N ARG A 176 -15.69 -17.33 -0.90
CA ARG A 176 -14.63 -17.22 -1.88
C ARG A 176 -13.52 -18.22 -1.61
N TYR A 177 -13.13 -18.40 -0.35
CA TYR A 177 -12.08 -19.35 0.00
C TYR A 177 -12.44 -20.80 -0.35
N ARG A 178 -13.69 -21.22 -0.12
CA ARG A 178 -14.16 -22.55 -0.56
C ARG A 178 -14.08 -22.71 -2.08
N LYS A 179 -14.47 -21.69 -2.83
CA LYS A 179 -14.35 -21.69 -4.30
C LYS A 179 -12.89 -21.74 -4.77
N VAL A 180 -11.96 -21.10 -4.04
CA VAL A 180 -10.52 -21.20 -4.31
C VAL A 180 -10.00 -22.63 -4.12
N MET A 181 -10.39 -23.29 -3.03
CA MET A 181 -10.01 -24.69 -2.78
C MET A 181 -10.64 -25.67 -3.80
N ASP A 182 -11.85 -25.38 -4.28
CA ASP A 182 -12.50 -26.11 -5.37
C ASP A 182 -11.76 -25.95 -6.70
N ALA A 183 -11.38 -24.72 -7.05
CA ALA A 183 -10.56 -24.43 -8.24
C ALA A 183 -9.19 -25.13 -8.16
N TYR A 184 -8.57 -25.17 -6.97
CA TYR A 184 -7.31 -25.87 -6.75
C TYR A 184 -7.42 -27.37 -7.01
N GLN A 185 -8.41 -28.03 -6.39
CA GLN A 185 -8.66 -29.47 -6.60
C GLN A 185 -8.99 -29.77 -8.05
N THR A 186 -9.81 -28.95 -8.69
CA THR A 186 -10.17 -29.12 -10.11
C THR A 186 -8.94 -29.00 -11.02
N GLY A 187 -8.05 -28.04 -10.76
CA GLY A 187 -6.81 -27.89 -11.51
C GLY A 187 -5.87 -29.09 -11.34
N LEU A 188 -5.76 -29.62 -10.12
CA LEU A 188 -4.98 -30.84 -9.85
C LEU A 188 -5.57 -32.08 -10.53
N GLU A 189 -6.90 -32.22 -10.53
CA GLU A 189 -7.58 -33.31 -11.24
C GLU A 189 -7.26 -33.26 -12.75
N GLN A 190 -7.32 -32.08 -13.36
CA GLN A 190 -6.96 -31.90 -14.78
C GLN A 190 -5.47 -32.17 -15.04
N ALA A 191 -4.58 -31.74 -14.14
CA ALA A 191 -3.15 -32.03 -14.23
C ALA A 191 -2.89 -33.55 -14.16
N LEU A 192 -3.59 -34.25 -13.27
CA LEU A 192 -3.50 -35.70 -13.11
C LEU A 192 -4.00 -36.44 -14.36
N GLU A 193 -5.14 -36.02 -14.91
CA GLU A 193 -5.69 -36.56 -16.15
C GLU A 193 -4.75 -36.33 -17.35
N ALA A 194 -4.01 -35.21 -17.35
CA ALA A 194 -2.97 -34.92 -18.33
C ALA A 194 -1.65 -35.69 -18.09
N GLY A 195 -1.56 -36.50 -17.03
CA GLY A 195 -0.38 -37.30 -16.70
C GLY A 195 0.77 -36.51 -16.08
N LEU A 196 0.50 -35.32 -15.53
CA LEU A 196 1.51 -34.52 -14.83
C LEU A 196 1.77 -35.06 -13.41
N ASP A 197 3.00 -34.90 -12.94
CA ASP A 197 3.37 -35.19 -11.56
C ASP A 197 2.85 -34.08 -10.63
N LEU A 198 1.92 -34.44 -9.75
CA LEU A 198 1.30 -33.50 -8.81
C LEU A 198 2.25 -33.05 -7.70
N SER A 199 3.30 -33.82 -7.41
CA SER A 199 4.22 -33.53 -6.30
C SER A 199 5.03 -32.25 -6.51
N GLY A 200 5.19 -31.82 -7.77
CA GLY A 200 5.82 -30.54 -8.12
C GLY A 200 4.87 -29.34 -8.06
N ILE A 201 3.56 -29.56 -7.90
CA ILE A 201 2.54 -28.50 -7.92
C ILE A 201 2.22 -28.10 -6.48
N HIS A 202 2.46 -26.83 -6.15
CA HIS A 202 2.15 -26.26 -4.85
C HIS A 202 1.25 -25.05 -4.98
N SER A 203 0.52 -24.73 -3.91
CA SER A 203 -0.28 -23.52 -3.86
C SER A 203 -0.40 -23.00 -2.43
N VAL A 204 -0.59 -21.68 -2.33
CA VAL A 204 -1.00 -21.00 -1.10
C VAL A 204 -2.23 -20.15 -1.39
N ALA A 205 -3.07 -19.96 -0.39
CA ALA A 205 -4.27 -19.14 -0.47
C ALA A 205 -4.13 -17.93 0.49
N SER A 206 -3.75 -16.78 -0.08
CA SER A 206 -3.54 -15.52 0.62
C SER A 206 -4.86 -14.91 1.09
N PHE A 207 -5.24 -15.24 2.32
CA PHE A 207 -6.42 -14.77 3.04
C PHE A 207 -6.09 -13.49 3.82
N PHE A 208 -6.76 -12.39 3.50
CA PHE A 208 -6.43 -11.06 4.00
C PHE A 208 -7.01 -10.83 5.39
N VAL A 209 -6.18 -10.33 6.32
CA VAL A 209 -6.52 -10.16 7.72
C VAL A 209 -6.84 -8.69 8.05
N SER A 210 -5.85 -7.80 8.14
CA SER A 210 -6.04 -6.46 8.73
C SER A 210 -7.08 -5.57 8.03
N ARG A 211 -7.32 -5.81 6.72
CA ARG A 211 -8.32 -5.04 5.95
C ARG A 211 -9.74 -5.29 6.44
N VAL A 212 -10.01 -6.49 6.97
CA VAL A 212 -11.31 -6.85 7.54
C VAL A 212 -11.62 -6.00 8.76
N ASP A 213 -10.73 -5.96 9.75
CA ASP A 213 -10.94 -5.14 10.94
C ASP A 213 -10.99 -3.65 10.60
N THR A 214 -10.19 -3.18 9.63
CA THR A 214 -10.24 -1.76 9.21
C THR A 214 -11.65 -1.37 8.73
N GLU A 215 -12.31 -2.20 7.92
CA GLU A 215 -13.64 -1.92 7.39
C GLU A 215 -14.74 -2.18 8.43
N VAL A 216 -14.64 -3.26 9.21
CA VAL A 216 -15.61 -3.57 10.27
C VAL A 216 -15.58 -2.50 11.36
N ASP A 217 -14.40 -2.11 11.83
CA ASP A 217 -14.23 -1.08 12.84
C ASP A 217 -14.79 0.27 12.36
N ARG A 218 -14.59 0.60 11.08
CA ARG A 218 -15.16 1.80 10.47
C ARG A 218 -16.69 1.77 10.52
N ARG A 219 -17.34 0.63 10.23
CA ARG A 219 -18.80 0.47 10.32
C ARG A 219 -19.27 0.54 11.77
N LEU A 220 -18.60 -0.15 12.69
CA LEU A 220 -18.91 -0.12 14.12
C LEU A 220 -18.81 1.31 14.69
N ASP A 221 -17.83 2.10 14.26
CA ASP A 221 -17.67 3.50 14.69
C ASP A 221 -18.87 4.37 14.27
N THR A 222 -19.59 4.04 13.19
CA THR A 222 -20.80 4.77 12.80
C THR A 222 -21.99 4.52 13.72
N LEU A 223 -22.04 3.35 14.37
CA LEU A 223 -23.14 2.96 15.27
C LEU A 223 -23.10 3.68 16.61
N ASN A 224 -21.92 4.19 17.02
CA ASN A 224 -21.72 4.99 18.24
C ASN A 224 -22.28 4.38 19.54
N SER A 225 -22.24 3.06 19.71
CA SER A 225 -22.67 2.36 20.92
C SER A 225 -21.51 1.74 21.70
N SER A 226 -21.65 1.57 23.02
CA SER A 226 -20.64 0.87 23.84
C SER A 226 -20.46 -0.57 23.39
N HIS A 227 -21.56 -1.24 23.03
CA HIS A 227 -21.53 -2.60 22.51
C HIS A 227 -20.75 -2.70 21.19
N ALA A 228 -20.92 -1.75 20.26
CA ALA A 228 -20.15 -1.72 19.01
C ALA A 228 -18.64 -1.57 19.25
N LYS A 229 -18.23 -0.79 20.26
CA LYS A 229 -16.81 -0.64 20.63
C LYS A 229 -16.18 -1.94 21.11
N GLU A 230 -16.93 -2.78 21.83
CA GLU A 230 -16.45 -4.08 22.33
C GLU A 230 -16.22 -5.12 21.23
N LEU A 231 -16.80 -4.90 20.04
CA LEU A 231 -16.69 -5.80 18.89
C LEU A 231 -15.48 -5.48 17.99
N LYS A 232 -14.84 -4.32 18.17
CA LYS A 232 -13.72 -3.88 17.33
C LYS A 232 -12.49 -4.77 17.45
N GLY A 233 -11.73 -4.89 16.35
CA GLY A 233 -10.42 -5.58 16.32
C GLY A 233 -10.46 -7.09 16.52
N LYS A 234 -11.61 -7.73 16.26
CA LYS A 234 -11.83 -9.18 16.47
C LYS A 234 -12.33 -9.90 15.23
N ALA A 235 -12.85 -9.16 14.24
CA ALA A 235 -13.51 -9.74 13.08
C ALA A 235 -12.52 -10.42 12.14
N ALA A 236 -11.33 -9.85 11.95
CA ALA A 236 -10.31 -10.40 11.07
C ALA A 236 -9.78 -11.74 11.55
N VAL A 237 -9.41 -11.85 12.84
CA VAL A 237 -8.92 -13.10 13.44
C VAL A 237 -10.04 -14.15 13.48
N ALA A 238 -11.27 -13.76 13.84
CA ALA A 238 -12.42 -14.66 13.79
C ALA A 238 -12.64 -15.23 12.38
N ASN A 239 -12.63 -14.38 11.36
CA ASN A 239 -12.79 -14.79 9.96
C ASN A 239 -11.65 -15.72 9.50
N ALA A 240 -10.39 -15.41 9.83
CA ALA A 240 -9.24 -16.25 9.50
C ALA A 240 -9.29 -17.63 10.18
N ARG A 241 -9.73 -17.72 11.44
CA ARG A 241 -9.95 -19.01 12.13
C ARG A 241 -11.04 -19.84 11.46
N LEU A 242 -12.13 -19.22 11.03
CA LEU A 242 -13.19 -19.91 10.28
C LEU A 242 -12.73 -20.32 8.87
N ALA A 243 -11.83 -19.56 8.25
CA ALA A 243 -11.18 -19.97 7.02
C ALA A 243 -10.34 -21.24 7.26
N TYR A 244 -9.54 -21.28 8.33
CA TYR A 244 -8.79 -22.48 8.70
C TYR A 244 -9.70 -23.69 8.95
N ARG A 245 -10.84 -23.52 9.63
CA ARG A 245 -11.85 -24.60 9.78
C ARG A 245 -12.37 -25.10 8.43
N ALA A 246 -12.64 -24.19 7.47
CA ALA A 246 -13.08 -24.58 6.13
C ALA A 246 -11.99 -25.37 5.39
N TYR A 247 -10.72 -25.00 5.57
CA TYR A 247 -9.57 -25.77 5.08
C TYR A 247 -9.54 -27.18 5.68
N GLU A 248 -9.66 -27.31 7.01
CA GLU A 248 -9.70 -28.61 7.69
C GLU A 248 -10.82 -29.52 7.17
N GLN A 249 -11.99 -28.94 6.90
CA GLN A 249 -13.12 -29.65 6.31
C GLN A 249 -12.78 -30.18 4.92
N VAL A 250 -12.25 -29.34 4.03
CA VAL A 250 -11.92 -29.73 2.65
C VAL A 250 -10.82 -30.79 2.61
N VAL A 251 -9.77 -30.67 3.43
CA VAL A 251 -8.71 -31.69 3.45
C VAL A 251 -9.18 -33.02 4.04
N ALA A 252 -10.27 -33.05 4.82
CA ALA A 252 -10.86 -34.29 5.29
C ALA A 252 -11.76 -34.99 4.23
N GLU A 253 -12.14 -34.30 3.16
CA GLU A 253 -13.05 -34.84 2.14
C GLU A 253 -12.40 -35.91 1.26
N ALA A 254 -13.21 -36.88 0.83
CA ALA A 254 -12.76 -37.97 -0.04
C ALA A 254 -12.20 -37.49 -1.40
N ARG A 255 -12.61 -36.31 -1.88
CA ARG A 255 -12.06 -35.70 -3.10
C ARG A 255 -10.58 -35.35 -2.89
N TRP A 256 -10.27 -34.62 -1.81
CA TRP A 256 -8.90 -34.29 -1.45
C TRP A 256 -8.04 -35.53 -1.20
N GLN A 257 -8.56 -36.49 -0.42
CA GLN A 257 -7.81 -37.71 -0.07
C GLN A 257 -7.36 -38.51 -1.30
N ARG A 258 -8.14 -38.51 -2.40
CA ARG A 258 -7.73 -39.12 -3.68
C ARG A 258 -6.56 -38.38 -4.34
N LEU A 259 -6.59 -37.04 -4.35
CA LEU A 259 -5.49 -36.23 -4.89
C LEU A 259 -4.22 -36.36 -4.05
N ALA A 260 -4.35 -36.35 -2.73
CA ALA A 260 -3.24 -36.57 -1.81
C ALA A 260 -2.60 -37.95 -2.02
N ALA A 261 -3.41 -39.00 -2.20
CA ALA A 261 -2.91 -40.34 -2.53
C ALA A 261 -2.20 -40.41 -3.91
N ALA A 262 -2.52 -39.49 -4.82
CA ALA A 262 -1.83 -39.31 -6.10
C ALA A 262 -0.59 -38.38 -6.02
N GLY A 263 -0.19 -37.96 -4.81
CA GLY A 263 1.01 -37.16 -4.58
C GLY A 263 0.80 -35.64 -4.58
N ALA A 264 -0.44 -35.15 -4.54
CA ALA A 264 -0.72 -33.71 -4.48
C ALA A 264 -0.33 -33.08 -3.13
N ASN A 265 0.14 -31.84 -3.16
CA ASN A 265 0.45 -31.04 -1.97
C ASN A 265 -0.77 -30.25 -1.50
N VAL A 266 -1.00 -30.13 -0.19
CA VAL A 266 -2.07 -29.27 0.33
C VAL A 266 -1.89 -27.80 -0.09
N GLN A 267 -2.99 -27.13 -0.47
CA GLN A 267 -2.98 -25.67 -0.60
C GLN A 267 -2.98 -25.04 0.79
N ARG A 268 -1.85 -24.50 1.24
CA ARG A 268 -1.73 -23.96 2.59
C ARG A 268 -2.48 -22.62 2.71
N PRO A 269 -3.22 -22.39 3.81
CA PRO A 269 -3.67 -21.05 4.16
C PRO A 269 -2.46 -20.12 4.35
N LEU A 270 -2.54 -18.91 3.79
CA LEU A 270 -1.53 -17.87 3.95
C LEU A 270 -2.21 -16.62 4.50
N TRP A 271 -1.81 -16.15 5.67
CA TRP A 271 -2.31 -14.92 6.29
C TRP A 271 -1.60 -13.72 5.68
N ALA A 272 -2.35 -12.93 4.91
CA ALA A 272 -1.85 -11.75 4.20
C ALA A 272 -2.39 -10.47 4.83
N SER A 273 -1.70 -9.35 4.57
CA SER A 273 -2.04 -8.06 5.18
C SER A 273 -2.10 -8.17 6.71
N THR A 274 -1.04 -8.72 7.33
CA THR A 274 -0.95 -8.95 8.79
C THR A 274 -0.30 -7.79 9.54
N GLY A 275 -0.02 -6.68 8.84
CA GLY A 275 0.38 -5.43 9.49
C GLY A 275 -0.81 -4.70 10.11
N VAL A 276 -0.74 -4.48 11.43
CA VAL A 276 -1.77 -3.78 12.21
C VAL A 276 -1.93 -2.34 11.75
N LYS A 277 -3.19 -1.90 11.58
CA LYS A 277 -3.54 -0.58 11.04
C LYS A 277 -4.04 0.39 12.10
N ASN A 278 -4.53 -0.13 13.23
CA ASN A 278 -4.97 0.66 14.36
C ASN A 278 -3.86 0.70 15.43
N PRO A 279 -3.31 1.87 15.79
CA PRO A 279 -2.24 1.97 16.79
C PRO A 279 -2.67 1.56 18.20
N ASP A 280 -3.98 1.46 18.47
CA ASP A 280 -4.49 0.99 19.77
C ASP A 280 -4.40 -0.54 19.93
N TYR A 281 -4.11 -1.27 18.85
CA TYR A 281 -3.95 -2.73 18.86
C TYR A 281 -2.47 -3.09 18.98
N PRO A 282 -2.13 -4.18 19.70
CA PRO A 282 -0.78 -4.74 19.65
C PRO A 282 -0.33 -4.97 18.20
N ASP A 283 0.80 -4.41 17.81
CA ASP A 283 1.35 -4.42 16.44
C ASP A 283 1.73 -5.83 15.92
N THR A 284 1.78 -6.82 16.82
CA THR A 284 2.00 -8.24 16.55
C THR A 284 0.73 -9.09 16.53
N MET A 285 -0.45 -8.52 16.82
CA MET A 285 -1.72 -9.25 17.02
C MET A 285 -2.01 -10.28 15.92
N TYR A 286 -1.98 -9.87 14.65
CA TYR A 286 -2.34 -10.76 13.54
C TYR A 286 -1.32 -11.87 13.25
N VAL A 287 -0.16 -11.85 13.90
CA VAL A 287 0.78 -12.97 13.89
C VAL A 287 0.53 -13.84 15.11
N SER A 288 0.52 -13.25 16.30
CA SER A 288 0.33 -13.95 17.58
C SER A 288 -1.00 -14.72 17.64
N ASP A 289 -2.09 -14.14 17.15
CA ASP A 289 -3.43 -14.74 17.25
C ASP A 289 -3.74 -15.76 16.14
N LEU A 290 -2.82 -15.90 15.17
CA LEU A 290 -2.89 -16.81 14.02
C LEU A 290 -1.68 -17.75 13.94
N VAL A 291 -1.10 -18.10 15.09
CA VAL A 291 -0.08 -19.16 15.19
C VAL A 291 -0.74 -20.53 14.96
N ILE A 292 -0.80 -20.95 13.70
CA ILE A 292 -1.49 -22.17 13.28
C ILE A 292 -0.53 -23.03 12.44
N ALA A 293 -0.21 -24.23 12.92
CA ALA A 293 0.70 -25.14 12.24
C ALA A 293 0.23 -25.48 10.80
N GLY A 294 1.17 -25.50 9.85
CA GLY A 294 0.92 -25.76 8.44
C GLY A 294 0.46 -24.54 7.64
N THR A 295 0.45 -23.35 8.25
CA THR A 295 0.08 -22.09 7.58
C THR A 295 1.30 -21.23 7.27
N VAL A 296 1.11 -20.21 6.43
CA VAL A 296 2.11 -19.20 6.10
C VAL A 296 1.64 -17.86 6.64
N ASN A 297 2.54 -17.01 7.14
CA ASN A 297 2.23 -15.61 7.41
C ASN A 297 3.17 -14.73 6.57
N THR A 298 2.61 -13.92 5.66
CA THR A 298 3.41 -12.95 4.89
C THR A 298 3.34 -11.59 5.56
N MET A 299 4.48 -11.14 6.08
CA MET A 299 4.59 -9.98 6.95
C MET A 299 5.23 -8.81 6.21
N PRO A 300 4.68 -7.59 6.29
CA PRO A 300 5.43 -6.39 5.96
C PRO A 300 6.70 -6.29 6.83
N GLY A 301 7.75 -5.66 6.33
CA GLY A 301 9.03 -5.54 7.06
C GLY A 301 8.90 -4.94 8.46
N THR A 302 7.96 -4.01 8.67
CA THR A 302 7.66 -3.45 10.00
C THR A 302 7.08 -4.47 10.96
N THR A 303 6.14 -5.32 10.50
CA THR A 303 5.55 -6.40 11.30
C THR A 303 6.55 -7.50 11.59
N LEU A 304 7.38 -7.88 10.61
CA LEU A 304 8.47 -8.83 10.80
C LEU A 304 9.44 -8.34 11.89
N THR A 305 9.78 -7.05 11.86
CA THR A 305 10.67 -6.42 12.84
C THR A 305 10.04 -6.38 14.23
N ALA A 306 8.78 -5.94 14.34
CA ALA A 306 8.05 -5.91 15.61
C ALA A 306 7.94 -7.30 16.24
N PHE A 307 7.58 -8.32 15.44
CA PHE A 307 7.49 -9.68 15.93
C PHE A 307 8.85 -10.25 16.34
N ALA A 308 9.92 -9.94 15.61
CA ALA A 308 11.27 -10.35 16.00
C ALA A 308 11.73 -9.74 17.33
N ASP A 309 11.24 -8.55 17.68
CA ASP A 309 11.61 -7.81 18.89
C ASP A 309 10.81 -8.29 20.12
N HIS A 310 9.48 -8.41 19.99
CA HIS A 310 8.60 -8.67 21.14
C HIS A 310 7.38 -9.54 20.80
N GLY A 311 7.44 -10.33 19.72
CA GLY A 311 6.40 -11.29 19.37
C GLY A 311 6.11 -12.30 20.48
N THR A 312 4.86 -12.70 20.61
CA THR A 312 4.44 -13.72 21.59
C THR A 312 3.65 -14.82 20.89
N LEU A 313 3.84 -16.06 21.35
CA LEU A 313 3.14 -17.21 20.82
C LEU A 313 2.13 -17.72 21.87
N PRO A 314 0.84 -17.35 21.78
CA PRO A 314 -0.18 -17.99 22.58
C PRO A 314 -0.34 -19.44 22.10
N ALA A 315 0.19 -20.39 22.87
CA ALA A 315 0.17 -21.80 22.51
C ALA A 315 -1.27 -22.35 22.42
N HIS A 316 -1.85 -22.42 21.21
CA HIS A 316 -2.96 -23.33 20.88
C HIS A 316 -3.24 -23.37 19.37
N THR A 317 -3.30 -24.59 18.82
CA THR A 317 -4.03 -24.83 17.57
C THR A 317 -5.51 -24.50 17.81
N PRO A 318 -6.19 -23.78 16.89
CA PRO A 318 -7.61 -23.49 17.03
C PRO A 318 -8.41 -24.77 17.30
N ALA A 319 -9.20 -24.77 18.35
CA ALA A 319 -10.07 -25.89 18.73
C ALA A 319 -11.53 -25.59 18.40
N ALA A 320 -12.42 -26.58 18.61
CA ALA A 320 -13.85 -26.41 18.38
C ALA A 320 -14.45 -25.20 19.13
N GLY A 321 -13.94 -24.89 20.32
CA GLY A 321 -14.34 -23.72 21.09
C GLY A 321 -13.95 -22.39 20.43
N ASP A 322 -12.78 -22.31 19.80
CA ASP A 322 -12.33 -21.12 19.08
C ASP A 322 -13.18 -20.84 17.85
N TYR A 323 -13.57 -21.89 17.13
CA TYR A 323 -14.47 -21.76 15.98
C TYR A 323 -15.87 -21.31 16.40
N ALA A 324 -16.41 -21.88 17.48
CA ALA A 324 -17.70 -21.45 18.01
C ALA A 324 -17.66 -19.99 18.47
N ALA A 325 -16.56 -19.55 19.11
CA ALA A 325 -16.37 -18.16 19.50
C ALA A 325 -16.27 -17.21 18.28
N ALA A 326 -15.58 -17.64 17.22
CA ALA A 326 -15.49 -16.87 15.98
C ALA A 326 -16.85 -16.74 15.28
N GLU A 327 -17.63 -17.83 15.19
CA GLU A 327 -19.01 -17.80 14.66
C GLU A 327 -19.91 -16.87 15.49
N ALA A 328 -19.85 -16.99 16.81
CA ALA A 328 -20.60 -16.12 17.72
C ALA A 328 -20.22 -14.65 17.54
N HIS A 329 -18.94 -14.35 17.34
CA HIS A 329 -18.50 -12.98 17.10
C HIS A 329 -19.06 -12.41 15.78
N LEU A 330 -19.03 -13.17 14.68
CA LEU A 330 -19.64 -12.73 13.42
C LEU A 330 -21.16 -12.56 13.54
N ALA A 331 -21.84 -13.41 14.34
CA ALA A 331 -23.26 -13.23 14.64
C ALA A 331 -23.53 -11.95 15.44
N LEU A 332 -22.70 -11.62 16.43
CA LEU A 332 -22.80 -10.36 17.18
C LEU A 332 -22.60 -9.12 16.29
N LEU A 333 -21.70 -9.19 15.30
CA LEU A 333 -21.57 -8.13 14.30
C LEU A 333 -22.85 -7.94 13.50
N GLN A 334 -23.47 -9.04 13.05
CA GLN A 334 -24.74 -9.01 12.35
C GLN A 334 -25.86 -8.40 13.23
N ASP A 335 -25.95 -8.80 14.49
CA ASP A 335 -26.92 -8.27 15.46
C ASP A 335 -26.72 -6.78 15.75
N ALA A 336 -25.47 -6.31 15.70
CA ALA A 336 -25.12 -4.89 15.79
C ALA A 336 -25.43 -4.11 14.49
N GLY A 337 -25.84 -4.78 13.41
CA GLY A 337 -26.17 -4.17 12.13
C GLY A 337 -25.01 -4.08 11.14
N VAL A 338 -23.91 -4.81 11.38
CA VAL A 338 -22.79 -4.93 10.43
C VAL A 338 -22.99 -6.19 9.59
N ASP A 339 -23.41 -6.01 8.34
CA ASP A 339 -23.48 -7.09 7.35
C ASP A 339 -22.06 -7.49 6.92
N PHE A 340 -21.62 -8.65 7.39
CA PHE A 340 -20.27 -9.16 7.10
C PHE A 340 -20.10 -9.63 5.65
N ALA A 341 -21.18 -10.05 4.98
CA ALA A 341 -21.11 -10.40 3.57
C ALA A 341 -20.80 -9.15 2.73
N ASP A 342 -21.53 -8.06 2.98
CA ASP A 342 -21.28 -6.77 2.32
C ASP A 342 -19.88 -6.21 2.65
N VAL A 343 -19.38 -6.38 3.89
CA VAL A 343 -17.98 -6.06 4.24
C VAL A 343 -17.01 -6.74 3.27
N THR A 344 -17.14 -8.06 3.10
CA THR A 344 -16.20 -8.81 2.26
C THR A 344 -16.33 -8.49 0.77
N GLU A 345 -17.53 -8.14 0.29
CA GLU A 345 -17.76 -7.69 -1.09
C GLU A 345 -17.09 -6.33 -1.35
N VAL A 346 -17.24 -5.37 -0.42
CA VAL A 346 -16.56 -4.07 -0.47
C VAL A 346 -15.04 -4.26 -0.54
N LEU A 347 -14.49 -5.14 0.32
CA LEU A 347 -13.05 -5.40 0.37
C LEU A 347 -12.51 -6.07 -0.90
N GLU A 348 -13.26 -7.00 -1.51
CA GLU A 348 -12.88 -7.62 -2.79
C GLU A 348 -12.81 -6.54 -3.89
N ARG A 349 -13.85 -5.71 -4.02
CA ARG A 349 -13.91 -4.62 -5.01
C ARG A 349 -12.79 -3.59 -4.82
N GLU A 350 -12.69 -3.00 -3.63
CA GLU A 350 -11.65 -2.01 -3.34
C GLU A 350 -10.23 -2.59 -3.41
N GLY A 351 -10.08 -3.88 -3.09
CA GLY A 351 -8.82 -4.58 -3.19
C GLY A 351 -8.29 -4.61 -4.62
N LEU A 352 -9.17 -4.92 -5.58
CA LEU A 352 -8.83 -4.92 -6.99
C LEU A 352 -8.56 -3.49 -7.52
N GLU A 353 -9.42 -2.52 -7.19
CA GLU A 353 -9.25 -1.11 -7.60
C GLU A 353 -7.91 -0.52 -7.13
N LYS A 354 -7.51 -0.80 -5.88
CA LYS A 354 -6.21 -0.36 -5.34
C LYS A 354 -5.02 -0.99 -6.08
N PHE A 355 -5.17 -2.22 -6.57
CA PHE A 355 -4.13 -2.91 -7.32
C PHE A 355 -4.01 -2.36 -8.74
N GLU A 356 -5.13 -2.10 -9.42
CA GLU A 356 -5.14 -1.42 -10.73
C GLU A 356 -4.52 -0.02 -10.63
N ALA A 357 -4.84 0.74 -9.58
CA ALA A 357 -4.26 2.06 -9.34
C ALA A 357 -2.73 1.98 -9.12
N SER A 358 -2.27 1.04 -8.30
CA SER A 358 -0.83 0.83 -8.06
C SER A 358 -0.08 0.38 -9.31
N TRP A 359 -0.74 -0.40 -10.19
CA TRP A 359 -0.16 -0.79 -11.48
C TRP A 359 -0.05 0.39 -12.45
N ALA A 360 -1.05 1.28 -12.48
CA ALA A 360 -1.01 2.50 -13.28
C ALA A 360 0.12 3.44 -12.80
N GLU A 361 0.31 3.57 -11.49
CA GLU A 361 1.42 4.33 -10.89
C GLU A 361 2.78 3.72 -11.27
N LEU A 362 2.93 2.40 -11.15
CA LEU A 362 4.12 1.67 -11.59
C LEU A 362 4.45 1.95 -13.06
N GLY A 363 3.46 1.87 -13.95
CA GLY A 363 3.63 2.16 -15.36
C GLY A 363 4.03 3.62 -15.63
N ALA A 364 3.48 4.57 -14.87
CA ALA A 364 3.85 5.98 -14.97
C ALA A 364 5.31 6.21 -14.58
N SER A 365 5.77 5.64 -13.45
CA SER A 365 7.17 5.74 -13.01
C SER A 365 8.14 5.12 -14.01
N VAL A 366 7.82 3.93 -14.54
CA VAL A 366 8.64 3.31 -15.60
C VAL A 366 8.68 4.16 -16.86
N SER A 367 7.54 4.71 -17.28
CA SER A 367 7.48 5.56 -18.46
C SER A 367 8.31 6.84 -18.31
N GLU A 368 8.36 7.42 -17.11
CA GLU A 368 9.17 8.59 -16.80
C GLU A 368 10.66 8.27 -16.90
N GLU A 369 11.10 7.20 -16.27
CA GLU A 369 12.52 6.79 -16.27
C GLU A 369 13.01 6.28 -17.64
N MET A 370 12.15 5.64 -18.44
CA MET A 370 12.53 5.29 -19.82
C MET A 370 12.73 6.54 -20.70
N ARG A 371 12.04 7.64 -20.41
CA ARG A 371 12.22 8.92 -21.12
C ARG A 371 13.45 9.68 -20.64
N SER A 372 13.76 9.61 -19.35
CA SER A 372 14.98 10.22 -18.78
C SER A 372 16.26 9.61 -19.41
N GLY A 373 16.26 8.30 -19.70
CA GLY A 373 17.39 7.58 -20.30
C GLY A 373 17.52 7.64 -21.83
N THR A 374 16.48 8.05 -22.57
CA THR A 374 16.48 8.10 -24.05
C THR A 374 17.03 9.41 -24.63
N GLY A 375 17.47 10.34 -23.77
CA GLY A 375 18.07 11.62 -24.15
C GLY A 375 19.50 11.58 -24.72
N THR A 376 20.12 10.41 -24.88
CA THR A 376 21.53 10.30 -25.33
C THR A 376 21.73 9.30 -26.47
N ALA A 377 21.32 9.66 -27.69
CA ALA A 377 22.04 9.33 -28.92
C ALA A 377 21.28 9.85 -30.15
N THR A 378 21.67 11.02 -30.64
CA THR A 378 21.95 11.37 -32.06
C THR A 378 21.72 12.87 -32.29
N GLY A 379 22.74 13.56 -32.81
CA GLY A 379 22.57 14.83 -33.51
C GLY A 379 22.91 16.10 -32.74
N ALA A 380 24.17 16.54 -32.90
CA ALA A 380 24.64 17.92 -33.05
C ALA A 380 23.98 19.06 -32.22
N ALA A 381 24.79 19.60 -31.30
CA ALA A 381 24.87 21.03 -30.94
C ALA A 381 23.55 21.77 -30.67
N ASP A 382 23.10 21.79 -29.41
CA ASP A 382 23.04 23.05 -28.66
C ASP A 382 22.97 22.77 -27.14
N GLY A 383 23.58 23.64 -26.34
CA GLY A 383 23.75 23.44 -24.90
C GLY A 383 22.55 23.89 -24.06
N GLY A 384 22.14 23.07 -23.09
CA GLY A 384 21.43 23.52 -21.89
C GLY A 384 20.18 22.72 -21.49
N SER A 385 20.32 21.65 -20.71
CA SER A 385 19.14 21.00 -20.07
C SER A 385 19.38 20.34 -18.71
N GLY A 386 20.36 20.79 -17.91
CA GLY A 386 20.54 20.33 -16.53
C GLY A 386 19.71 21.09 -15.49
N SER A 387 19.45 22.39 -15.72
CA SER A 387 18.80 23.28 -14.74
C SER A 387 17.37 23.68 -15.10
N ALA A 388 17.04 23.72 -16.40
CA ALA A 388 15.72 24.15 -16.87
C ALA A 388 14.60 23.14 -16.53
N GLY A 389 14.90 21.83 -16.60
CA GLY A 389 13.96 20.77 -16.22
C GLY A 389 13.66 20.74 -14.72
N LEU A 390 14.68 20.94 -13.87
CA LEU A 390 14.50 20.99 -12.41
C LEU A 390 13.68 22.21 -11.97
N LEU A 391 13.90 23.37 -12.62
CA LEU A 391 13.10 24.56 -12.38
C LEU A 391 11.63 24.35 -12.77
N ALA A 392 11.37 23.66 -13.89
CA ALA A 392 10.01 23.35 -14.32
C ALA A 392 9.27 22.45 -13.32
N ILE A 393 9.93 21.42 -12.78
CA ILE A 393 9.36 20.55 -11.74
C ILE A 393 9.07 21.35 -10.47
N TYR A 394 10.06 22.10 -9.99
CA TYR A 394 9.96 22.93 -8.79
C TYR A 394 8.78 23.91 -8.86
N LEU A 395 8.62 24.60 -9.99
CA LEU A 395 7.53 25.57 -10.17
C LEU A 395 6.16 24.90 -10.27
N ASN A 396 6.06 23.73 -10.92
CA ASN A 396 4.82 22.98 -10.98
C ASN A 396 4.38 22.47 -9.60
N ASP A 397 5.30 21.97 -8.78
CA ASP A 397 4.98 21.55 -7.41
C ASP A 397 4.47 22.72 -6.55
N HIS A 398 5.12 23.89 -6.64
CA HIS A 398 4.67 25.09 -5.94
C HIS A 398 3.32 25.62 -6.46
N HIS A 399 3.06 25.53 -7.77
CA HIS A 399 1.79 25.95 -8.36
C HIS A 399 0.63 25.02 -7.96
N THR A 400 0.86 23.70 -7.94
CA THR A 400 -0.11 22.73 -7.43
C THR A 400 -0.37 22.94 -5.93
N GLY A 401 0.69 23.18 -5.14
CA GLY A 401 0.58 23.51 -3.72
C GLY A 401 -0.22 24.80 -3.46
N ALA A 402 0.01 25.85 -4.25
CA ALA A 402 -0.74 27.10 -4.16
C ALA A 402 -2.23 26.93 -4.52
N THR A 403 -2.53 26.04 -5.48
CA THR A 403 -3.91 25.71 -5.87
C THR A 403 -4.66 25.01 -4.73
N GLY A 404 -4.05 23.99 -4.11
CA GLY A 404 -4.64 23.30 -2.95
C GLY A 404 -4.72 24.19 -1.70
N GLY A 405 -3.71 25.03 -1.48
CA GLY A 405 -3.71 26.03 -0.41
C GLY A 405 -4.87 27.01 -0.52
N LEU A 406 -5.16 27.54 -1.71
CA LEU A 406 -6.25 28.49 -1.93
C LEU A 406 -7.62 27.94 -1.51
N GLU A 407 -7.90 26.65 -1.74
CA GLU A 407 -9.15 26.02 -1.30
C GLU A 407 -9.29 26.01 0.23
N LEU A 408 -8.18 25.81 0.96
CA LEU A 408 -8.15 25.89 2.42
C LEU A 408 -8.51 27.30 2.92
N PHE A 409 -7.93 28.35 2.32
CA PHE A 409 -8.24 29.75 2.67
C PHE A 409 -9.72 30.09 2.41
N ARG A 410 -10.25 29.68 1.25
CA ARG A 410 -11.68 29.88 0.92
C ARG A 410 -12.61 29.16 1.88
N ARG A 411 -12.27 27.92 2.27
CA ARG A 411 -13.03 27.15 3.25
C ARG A 411 -13.01 27.81 4.62
N ALA A 412 -11.83 28.26 5.08
CA ALA A 412 -11.67 28.94 6.35
C ALA A 412 -12.49 30.23 6.42
N ALA A 413 -12.46 31.04 5.34
CA ALA A 413 -13.29 32.24 5.22
C ALA A 413 -14.80 31.91 5.27
N GLY A 414 -15.25 30.91 4.50
CA GLY A 414 -16.65 30.49 4.49
C GLY A 414 -17.16 29.97 5.84
N ALA A 415 -16.28 29.36 6.64
CA ALA A 415 -16.60 28.88 7.98
C ALA A 415 -16.66 29.99 9.05
N LYS A 416 -16.25 31.22 8.70
CA LYS A 416 -16.26 32.42 9.56
C LYS A 416 -17.32 33.44 9.15
N LYS A 417 -18.30 33.06 8.33
CA LYS A 417 -19.33 33.97 7.83
C LYS A 417 -20.07 34.70 8.96
N GLY A 418 -20.05 36.03 8.95
CA GLY A 418 -20.62 36.91 9.96
C GLY A 418 -19.71 37.20 11.17
N ASP A 419 -18.46 36.72 11.16
CA ASP A 419 -17.43 36.95 12.18
C ASP A 419 -16.47 38.08 11.74
N GLU A 420 -15.85 38.78 12.70
CA GLU A 420 -14.85 39.83 12.41
C GLU A 420 -13.64 39.29 11.62
N GLN A 421 -13.35 37.99 11.72
CA GLN A 421 -12.28 37.30 11.00
C GLN A 421 -12.62 36.97 9.54
N GLU A 422 -13.90 37.07 9.12
CA GLU A 422 -14.32 36.80 7.73
C GLU A 422 -13.61 37.71 6.73
N ALA A 423 -13.58 39.01 7.03
CA ALA A 423 -12.99 40.01 6.13
C ALA A 423 -11.49 39.76 5.93
N VAL A 424 -10.77 39.42 7.00
CA VAL A 424 -9.33 39.14 6.98
C VAL A 424 -9.04 37.87 6.16
N LEU A 425 -9.76 36.78 6.40
CA LEU A 425 -9.55 35.53 5.67
C LEU A 425 -9.97 35.62 4.21
N THR A 426 -11.01 36.39 3.89
CA THR A 426 -11.44 36.65 2.51
C THR A 426 -10.39 37.45 1.76
N ASP A 427 -9.81 38.47 2.39
CA ASP A 427 -8.72 39.24 1.78
C ASP A 427 -7.45 38.39 1.59
N LEU A 428 -7.09 37.56 2.57
CA LEU A 428 -5.98 36.62 2.45
C LEU A 428 -6.20 35.61 1.31
N ALA A 429 -7.42 35.07 1.16
CA ALA A 429 -7.75 34.17 0.06
C ALA A 429 -7.58 34.85 -1.31
N ARG A 430 -8.03 36.11 -1.44
CA ARG A 430 -7.83 36.91 -2.66
C ARG A 430 -6.35 37.11 -2.96
N GLN A 431 -5.55 37.49 -1.97
CA GLN A 431 -4.11 37.70 -2.17
C GLN A 431 -3.37 36.40 -2.54
N VAL A 432 -3.75 35.25 -1.95
CA VAL A 432 -3.19 33.93 -2.30
C VAL A 432 -3.56 33.52 -3.72
N GLU A 433 -4.76 33.86 -4.18
CA GLU A 433 -5.16 33.66 -5.57
C GLU A 433 -4.31 34.52 -6.53
N GLU A 434 -4.12 35.79 -6.20
CA GLU A 434 -3.23 36.68 -6.97
C GLU A 434 -1.78 36.19 -6.99
N ASP A 435 -1.29 35.60 -5.89
CA ASP A 435 0.05 35.01 -5.83
C ASP A 435 0.17 33.75 -6.70
N ARG A 436 -0.86 32.90 -6.75
CA ARG A 436 -0.90 31.74 -7.64
C ARG A 436 -0.88 32.17 -9.10
N ASP A 437 -1.65 33.20 -9.44
CA ASP A 437 -1.74 33.69 -10.81
C ASP A 437 -0.43 34.39 -11.22
N ALA A 438 0.24 35.08 -10.29
CA ALA A 438 1.59 35.60 -10.50
C ALA A 438 2.61 34.47 -10.74
N LEU A 439 2.51 33.35 -10.01
CA LEU A 439 3.36 32.17 -10.25
C LEU A 439 3.14 31.59 -11.64
N ALA A 440 1.88 31.45 -12.07
CA ALA A 440 1.56 30.95 -13.41
C ALA A 440 2.10 31.88 -14.53
N GLN A 441 2.07 33.19 -14.30
CA GLN A 441 2.67 34.15 -15.23
C GLN A 441 4.20 34.01 -15.27
N ILE A 442 4.87 33.90 -14.12
CA ILE A 442 6.32 33.66 -14.04
C ILE A 442 6.70 32.35 -14.75
N MET A 443 5.90 31.29 -14.57
CA MET A 443 6.11 30.03 -15.29
C MET A 443 6.00 30.22 -16.80
N THR A 444 5.03 31.01 -17.25
CA THR A 444 4.88 31.35 -18.68
C THR A 444 6.10 32.12 -19.20
N ASP A 445 6.58 33.10 -18.45
CA ASP A 445 7.76 33.91 -18.82
C ASP A 445 9.05 33.08 -18.85
N LEU A 446 9.08 31.94 -18.14
CA LEU A 446 10.18 30.98 -18.11
C LEU A 446 10.05 29.84 -19.14
N ASP A 447 9.02 29.86 -20.00
CA ASP A 447 8.66 28.77 -20.92
C ASP A 447 8.34 27.44 -20.20
N VAL A 448 7.87 27.51 -18.95
CA VAL A 448 7.42 26.37 -18.16
C VAL A 448 5.90 26.20 -18.31
N SER A 449 5.49 25.05 -18.83
CA SER A 449 4.07 24.71 -18.92
C SER A 449 3.50 24.41 -17.53
N VAL A 450 2.33 24.97 -17.23
CA VAL A 450 1.54 24.58 -16.05
C VAL A 450 0.93 23.21 -16.32
N ASP A 451 1.34 22.20 -15.55
CA ASP A 451 0.77 20.87 -15.60
C ASP A 451 -0.62 20.87 -14.94
N ARG A 452 -1.66 20.64 -15.76
CA ARG A 452 -3.06 20.58 -15.31
C ARG A 452 -3.48 19.17 -14.88
N THR A 453 -2.58 18.19 -14.93
CA THR A 453 -2.89 16.76 -14.75
C THR A 453 -2.72 16.25 -13.32
N LYS A 454 -2.48 17.13 -12.34
CA LYS A 454 -2.56 16.81 -10.91
C LYS A 454 -3.62 17.69 -10.26
N ALA A 455 -4.84 17.15 -10.13
CA ALA A 455 -5.84 17.73 -9.25
C ALA A 455 -5.26 17.80 -7.83
N ALA A 456 -5.48 18.95 -7.17
CA ALA A 456 -4.91 19.42 -5.90
C ALA A 456 -5.18 18.55 -4.64
N LEU A 457 -5.50 17.26 -4.81
CA LEU A 457 -5.84 16.30 -3.77
C LEU A 457 -4.66 15.94 -2.85
N GLY A 458 -3.42 15.99 -3.35
CA GLY A 458 -2.24 15.51 -2.60
C GLY A 458 -1.85 16.36 -1.40
N TRP A 459 -1.72 17.69 -1.56
CA TRP A 459 -1.24 18.55 -0.49
C TRP A 459 -2.26 18.70 0.66
N VAL A 460 -3.54 18.81 0.32
CA VAL A 460 -4.62 18.88 1.31
C VAL A 460 -4.76 17.55 2.05
N ALA A 461 -4.55 16.39 1.43
CA ALA A 461 -4.63 15.11 2.11
C ALA A 461 -3.51 14.91 3.17
N GLU A 462 -2.29 15.34 2.87
CA GLU A 462 -1.13 15.12 3.76
C GLU A 462 -1.14 16.03 5.00
N LYS A 463 -1.67 17.26 4.88
CA LYS A 463 -1.80 18.21 6.02
C LYS A 463 -3.20 18.28 6.64
N ALA A 464 -4.29 18.12 5.88
CA ALA A 464 -5.66 18.15 6.41
C ALA A 464 -6.15 16.79 6.94
N GLY A 465 -5.41 15.69 6.73
CA GLY A 465 -5.67 14.40 7.39
C GLY A 465 -5.75 14.49 8.92
N ARG A 466 -5.22 15.57 9.52
CA ARG A 466 -5.28 15.87 10.96
C ARG A 466 -6.49 16.72 11.40
N LEU A 467 -7.37 17.13 10.50
CA LEU A 467 -8.57 17.94 10.79
C LEU A 467 -9.86 17.12 10.88
N LYS A 468 -9.77 15.78 11.04
CA LYS A 468 -10.94 14.97 11.41
C LYS A 468 -11.53 15.49 12.71
N THR A 469 -12.81 15.83 12.65
CA THR A 469 -13.62 16.42 13.72
C THR A 469 -13.59 15.57 14.99
N ASN A 470 -13.03 16.12 16.06
CA ASN A 470 -13.21 15.61 17.41
C ASN A 470 -14.69 15.77 17.83
N GLY A 471 -15.48 14.70 17.68
CA GLY A 471 -16.51 14.28 18.63
C GLY A 471 -17.71 15.18 18.97
N HIS A 472 -17.94 16.35 18.38
CA HIS A 472 -19.13 17.19 18.67
C HIS A 472 -19.98 17.45 17.43
N LEU A 473 -21.19 16.89 17.40
CA LEU A 473 -22.12 16.93 16.26
C LEU A 473 -22.93 18.24 16.13
N PHE A 474 -22.64 19.26 16.93
CA PHE A 474 -23.29 20.58 16.81
C PHE A 474 -22.37 21.79 17.04
N SER A 475 -21.05 21.60 17.18
CA SER A 475 -20.11 22.73 17.24
C SER A 475 -18.72 22.35 16.71
N ARG A 476 -18.12 23.29 15.96
CA ARG A 476 -16.74 23.18 15.45
C ARG A 476 -15.77 23.13 16.63
N SER A 477 -14.82 22.18 16.62
CA SER A 477 -13.80 22.09 17.68
C SER A 477 -12.99 23.40 17.74
N PRO A 478 -12.78 24.00 18.93
CA PRO A 478 -11.93 25.19 19.08
C PRO A 478 -10.51 25.02 18.52
N LEU A 479 -9.99 23.79 18.53
CA LEU A 479 -8.68 23.45 17.98
C LEU A 479 -8.62 23.45 16.45
N SER A 480 -9.77 23.35 15.77
CA SER A 480 -9.81 23.36 14.31
C SER A 480 -9.33 24.70 13.74
N ASP A 481 -9.66 25.81 14.39
CA ASP A 481 -9.22 27.14 13.96
C ASP A 481 -7.70 27.31 14.11
N VAL A 482 -7.10 26.69 15.15
CA VAL A 482 -5.64 26.72 15.38
C VAL A 482 -4.91 25.95 14.28
N LEU A 483 -5.33 24.70 14.04
CA LEU A 483 -4.69 23.82 13.06
C LEU A 483 -4.87 24.31 11.62
N GLU A 484 -6.01 24.93 11.30
CA GLU A 484 -6.20 25.56 9.99
C GLU A 484 -5.29 26.78 9.79
N ALA A 485 -5.15 27.64 10.80
CA ALA A 485 -4.22 28.77 10.74
C ALA A 485 -2.76 28.32 10.58
N GLU A 486 -2.35 27.25 11.28
CA GLU A 486 -1.01 26.65 11.13
C GLU A 486 -0.77 26.06 9.74
N ALA A 487 -1.77 25.37 9.18
CA ALA A 487 -1.67 24.83 7.82
C ALA A 487 -1.59 25.94 6.76
N MET A 488 -2.36 27.02 6.91
CA MET A 488 -2.28 28.21 6.06
C MET A 488 -0.92 28.91 6.18
N LEU A 489 -0.38 29.04 7.40
CA LEU A 489 0.93 29.64 7.64
C LEU A 489 2.06 28.84 6.96
N LEU A 490 2.03 27.52 7.06
CA LEU A 490 2.98 26.64 6.34
C LEU A 490 2.88 26.80 4.82
N GLY A 491 1.66 26.93 4.28
CA GLY A 491 1.46 27.20 2.85
C GLY A 491 2.08 28.53 2.41
N VAL A 492 1.90 29.60 3.19
CA VAL A 492 2.49 30.92 2.91
C VAL A 492 4.02 30.89 3.04
N GLN A 493 4.58 30.16 4.01
CA GLN A 493 6.02 29.97 4.15
C GLN A 493 6.63 29.21 2.97
N GLY A 494 5.95 28.14 2.50
CA GLY A 494 6.36 27.40 1.31
C GLY A 494 6.36 28.27 0.05
N LYS A 495 5.33 29.11 -0.12
CA LYS A 495 5.30 30.12 -1.18
C LYS A 495 6.43 31.14 -1.06
N ALA A 496 6.70 31.68 0.13
CA ALA A 496 7.79 32.63 0.33
C ALA A 496 9.17 32.02 0.00
N ALA A 497 9.36 30.72 0.27
CA ALA A 497 10.56 30.00 -0.15
C ALA A 497 10.70 29.92 -1.68
N CYS A 498 9.59 29.72 -2.40
CA CYS A 498 9.56 29.81 -3.87
C CYS A 498 10.01 31.20 -4.36
N TRP A 499 9.46 32.28 -3.79
CA TRP A 499 9.84 33.64 -4.15
C TRP A 499 11.31 33.95 -3.88
N ARG A 500 11.86 33.54 -2.74
CA ARG A 500 13.30 33.72 -2.45
C ARG A 500 14.17 32.95 -3.43
N THR A 501 13.75 31.76 -3.83
CA THR A 501 14.46 30.93 -4.81
C THR A 501 14.46 31.61 -6.18
N LEU A 502 13.31 32.07 -6.66
CA LEU A 502 13.22 32.80 -7.93
C LEU A 502 13.98 34.13 -7.87
N ARG A 503 13.95 34.82 -6.72
CA ARG A 503 14.70 36.06 -6.53
C ARG A 503 16.21 35.87 -6.61
N ALA A 504 16.73 34.76 -6.08
CA ALA A 504 18.13 34.39 -6.23
C ALA A 504 18.50 34.05 -7.69
N LEU A 505 17.56 33.44 -8.43
CA LEU A 505 17.76 33.16 -9.86
C LEU A 505 17.68 34.42 -10.73
N ALA A 506 16.93 35.44 -10.33
CA ALA A 506 16.76 36.70 -11.07
C ALA A 506 18.07 37.49 -11.26
N ASP A 507 19.09 37.23 -10.44
CA ASP A 507 20.43 37.80 -10.63
C ASP A 507 21.13 37.25 -11.89
N THR A 508 20.66 36.11 -12.41
CA THR A 508 21.25 35.38 -13.56
C THR A 508 20.28 35.15 -14.72
N ASP A 509 18.97 35.04 -14.47
CA ASP A 509 17.93 34.87 -15.48
C ASP A 509 17.10 36.16 -15.63
N ARG A 510 17.29 36.85 -16.76
CA ARG A 510 16.62 38.14 -17.05
C ARG A 510 15.12 38.03 -17.30
N ARG A 511 14.58 36.82 -17.41
CA ARG A 511 13.14 36.59 -17.54
C ARG A 511 12.42 36.77 -16.19
N LEU A 512 13.16 36.78 -15.09
CA LEU A 512 12.63 37.00 -13.74
C LEU A 512 12.78 38.48 -13.33
N ASP A 513 11.66 39.11 -12.98
CA ASP A 513 11.66 40.48 -12.45
C ASP A 513 11.91 40.48 -10.93
N ALA A 514 13.12 40.88 -10.55
CA ALA A 514 13.54 41.00 -9.15
C ALA A 514 12.64 41.92 -8.31
N THR A 515 12.16 43.04 -8.87
CA THR A 515 11.33 44.00 -8.13
C THR A 515 9.94 43.43 -7.86
N ASN A 516 9.38 42.72 -8.85
CA ASN A 516 8.12 42.02 -8.69
C ASN A 516 8.23 40.89 -7.65
N LEU A 517 9.33 40.12 -7.68
CA LEU A 517 9.59 39.06 -6.69
C LEU A 517 9.78 39.60 -5.27
N ASP A 518 10.44 40.74 -5.11
CA ASP A 518 10.58 41.42 -3.82
C ASP A 518 9.19 41.87 -3.30
N THR A 519 8.32 42.37 -4.17
CA THR A 519 6.92 42.74 -3.83
C THR A 519 6.10 41.51 -3.41
N LEU A 520 6.22 40.38 -4.12
CA LEU A 520 5.55 39.12 -3.79
C LEU A 520 6.06 38.54 -2.47
N LEU A 521 7.34 38.74 -2.15
CA LEU A 521 7.93 38.31 -0.90
C LEU A 521 7.43 39.15 0.28
N GLU A 522 7.40 40.48 0.16
CA GLU A 522 6.83 41.38 1.16
C GLU A 522 5.35 41.05 1.43
N ARG A 523 4.57 40.77 0.38
CA ARG A 523 3.17 40.34 0.51
C ARG A 523 3.05 39.02 1.29
N ALA A 524 3.91 38.04 1.02
CA ALA A 524 3.90 36.76 1.75
C ALA A 524 4.28 36.94 3.24
N GLU A 525 5.14 37.89 3.58
CA GLU A 525 5.49 38.22 4.97
C GLU A 525 4.34 38.92 5.72
N GLN A 526 3.62 39.82 5.03
CA GLN A 526 2.39 40.43 5.57
C GLN A 526 1.30 39.39 5.82
N GLN A 527 1.09 38.46 4.89
CA GLN A 527 0.16 37.35 5.05
C GLN A 527 0.54 36.45 6.23
N SER A 528 1.84 36.16 6.39
CA SER A 528 2.34 35.36 7.51
C SER A 528 2.06 36.03 8.85
N THR A 529 2.26 37.35 8.92
CA THR A 529 1.97 38.15 10.13
C THR A 529 0.48 38.10 10.48
N ALA A 530 -0.40 38.33 9.50
CA ALA A 530 -1.84 38.27 9.72
C ALA A 530 -2.31 36.87 10.15
N LEU A 531 -1.74 35.80 9.57
CA LEU A 531 -2.06 34.42 9.95
C LEU A 531 -1.55 34.06 11.35
N GLU A 532 -0.38 34.57 11.75
CA GLU A 532 0.16 34.35 13.09
C GLU A 532 -0.69 35.03 14.16
N GLU A 533 -1.22 36.23 13.88
CA GLU A 533 -2.19 36.91 14.76
C GLU A 533 -3.48 36.09 14.89
N LEU A 534 -4.01 35.57 13.78
CA LEU A 534 -5.19 34.69 13.78
C LEU A 534 -4.93 33.39 14.55
N ARG A 535 -3.76 32.77 14.35
CA ARG A 535 -3.34 31.54 15.03
C ARG A 535 -3.21 31.77 16.53
N ALA A 536 -2.54 32.84 16.94
CA ALA A 536 -2.36 33.19 18.34
C ALA A 536 -3.70 33.47 19.02
N ALA A 537 -4.59 34.23 18.38
CA ALA A 537 -5.94 34.48 18.90
C ALA A 537 -6.77 33.19 19.01
N ALA A 538 -6.69 32.30 18.02
CA ALA A 538 -7.35 30.99 18.05
C ALA A 538 -6.79 30.11 19.17
N ALA A 539 -5.47 30.08 19.36
CA ALA A 539 -4.80 29.29 20.39
C ALA A 539 -5.21 29.77 21.80
N THR A 540 -5.24 31.08 22.04
CA THR A 540 -5.70 31.64 23.31
C THR A 540 -7.15 31.22 23.59
N ARG A 541 -8.06 31.31 22.62
CA ARG A 541 -9.46 30.86 22.80
C ARG A 541 -9.61 29.36 23.03
N ALA A 542 -8.77 28.55 22.38
CA ALA A 542 -8.90 27.09 22.40
C ALA A 542 -8.18 26.44 23.59
N LEU A 543 -7.13 27.08 24.13
CA LEU A 543 -6.21 26.46 25.09
C LEU A 543 -6.07 27.23 26.41
N ASP A 544 -6.58 28.47 26.55
CA ASP A 544 -6.56 29.21 27.82
C ASP A 544 -7.76 28.81 28.72
N PRO A 545 -7.53 28.18 29.88
CA PRO A 545 -8.59 27.75 30.79
C PRO A 545 -9.43 28.90 31.36
N GLN A 546 -8.96 30.16 31.33
CA GLN A 546 -9.66 31.32 31.88
C GLN A 546 -10.61 32.01 30.90
N SER A 547 -10.64 31.56 29.63
CA SER A 547 -11.41 32.18 28.54
C SER A 547 -12.79 31.53 28.29
N ALA A 548 -13.18 30.50 29.06
CA ALA A 548 -14.51 29.92 28.99
C ALA A 548 -15.55 30.91 29.54
N PRO A 549 -16.66 31.20 28.81
CA PRO A 549 -17.68 32.09 29.32
C PRO A 549 -18.29 31.50 30.62
N ALA A 550 -18.49 32.35 31.62
CA ALA A 550 -19.28 31.99 32.80
C ALA A 550 -20.67 31.53 32.33
N SER A 551 -21.01 30.31 32.73
CA SER A 551 -22.24 29.57 32.40
C SER A 551 -23.53 30.32 32.65
#